data_AF-A0A6A6W6F6-F1
#
_entry.id   AF-A0A6A6W6F6-F1
#
_cell.length_a   1.000
_cell.length_b   1.000
_cell.length_c   1.000
_cell.angle_alpha   90.00
_cell.angle_beta   90.00
_cell.angle_gamma   90.00
#
_symmetry.space_group_name_H-M   'P 1'
#
loop_
_entity.id
_entity.type
_entity.pdbx_description
1 polymer ?
#
loop_
_entity_poly.entity_id
_entity_poly.type
_entity_poly.pdbx_seq_one_letter_code
_entity_poly.pdbx_strand_id
1 'polypeptide(L)'
;MPMSILLRDATRITNAYENVLKLMHIKLPTLYTHLFEKLRLHPDEFLGTMFESLMIGRMSVDNACRIWDAMVFEGDRIFTRAAVGILSSLEAQLYTDKNGVLDILGRQAGNGTLLKETPDDFAFMVRAAAKMK
;
A
#
# COMPACT_ATOMS: atom_id res chain seq x y z
N MET A 1 3.56 9.45 11.05
CA MET A 1 4.06 8.55 9.99
C MET A 1 4.83 9.20 8.87
N PRO A 2 4.80 10.50 8.52
CA PRO A 2 5.83 11.03 7.61
C PRO A 2 7.18 11.15 8.33
N MET A 3 7.16 11.64 9.59
CA MET A 3 8.35 11.82 10.41
C MET A 3 9.02 10.51 10.84
N SER A 4 8.26 9.46 11.19
CA SER A 4 8.88 8.20 11.67
C SER A 4 9.55 7.38 10.56
N ILE A 5 9.09 7.50 9.32
CA ILE A 5 9.74 6.91 8.14
C ILE A 5 11.00 7.71 7.78
N LEU A 6 10.95 9.04 7.84
CA LEU A 6 12.12 9.92 7.73
C LEU A 6 13.16 9.68 8.84
N LEU A 7 12.71 9.29 10.04
CA LEU A 7 13.55 9.04 11.22
C LEU A 7 14.03 7.58 11.35
N ARG A 8 13.71 6.70 10.39
CA ARG A 8 14.07 5.26 10.42
C ARG A 8 13.71 4.55 11.73
N ASP A 9 12.57 4.89 12.32
CA ASP A 9 12.09 4.21 13.52
C ASP A 9 11.53 2.83 13.12
N ALA A 10 12.40 1.81 13.18
CA ALA A 10 12.10 0.44 12.81
C ALA A 10 10.86 -0.11 13.54
N THR A 11 10.64 0.32 14.78
CA THR A 11 9.48 -0.07 15.60
C THR A 11 8.17 0.43 14.98
N ARG A 12 8.15 1.69 14.53
CA ARG A 12 6.95 2.30 13.95
C ARG A 12 6.68 1.79 12.53
N ILE A 13 7.72 1.45 11.78
CA ILE A 13 7.62 0.81 10.46
C ILE A 13 7.02 -0.59 10.61
N THR A 14 7.54 -1.39 11.55
CA THR A 14 7.02 -2.75 11.82
C THR A 14 5.53 -2.71 12.20
N ASN A 15 5.15 -1.79 13.10
CA ASN A 15 3.75 -1.59 13.47
C ASN A 15 2.87 -1.15 12.27
N ALA A 16 3.42 -0.34 11.35
CA ALA A 16 2.72 0.06 10.14
C ALA A 16 2.42 -1.14 9.23
N TYR A 17 3.43 -2.00 9.03
CA TYR A 17 3.28 -3.21 8.23
C TYR A 17 2.27 -4.16 8.86
N GLU A 18 2.37 -4.41 10.17
CA GLU A 18 1.37 -5.21 10.86
C GLU A 18 -0.05 -4.69 10.67
N ASN A 19 -0.24 -3.37 10.73
CA ASN A 19 -1.56 -2.77 10.51
C ASN A 19 -2.04 -2.95 9.07
N VAL A 20 -1.15 -2.85 8.08
CA VAL A 20 -1.48 -3.15 6.68
C VAL A 20 -1.86 -4.61 6.51
N LEU A 21 -1.09 -5.53 7.09
CA LEU A 21 -1.34 -6.97 7.02
C LEU A 21 -2.68 -7.33 7.68
N LYS A 22 -2.98 -6.78 8.86
CA LYS A 22 -4.27 -6.96 9.54
C LYS A 22 -5.43 -6.49 8.67
N LEU A 23 -5.32 -5.29 8.10
CA LEU A 23 -6.36 -4.73 7.24
C LEU A 23 -6.51 -5.51 5.93
N MET A 24 -5.40 -5.95 5.36
CA MET A 24 -5.37 -6.79 4.16
C MET A 24 -6.00 -8.16 4.41
N HIS A 25 -5.73 -8.80 5.55
CA HIS A 25 -6.35 -10.07 5.90
C HIS A 25 -7.87 -9.96 6.00
N ILE A 26 -8.38 -8.83 6.52
CA ILE A 26 -9.81 -8.57 6.63
C ILE A 26 -10.45 -8.25 5.27
N LYS A 27 -9.78 -7.44 4.43
CA LYS A 27 -10.35 -6.90 3.19
C LYS A 27 -10.12 -7.80 1.97
N LEU A 28 -8.96 -8.43 1.90
CA LEU A 28 -8.45 -9.19 0.75
C LEU A 28 -7.88 -10.55 1.22
N PRO A 29 -8.70 -11.43 1.84
CA PRO A 29 -8.22 -12.68 2.43
C PRO A 29 -7.62 -13.63 1.39
N THR A 30 -8.18 -13.65 0.18
CA THR A 30 -7.69 -14.43 -0.96
C THR A 30 -6.32 -13.97 -1.44
N LEU A 31 -6.10 -12.65 -1.54
CA LEU A 31 -4.81 -12.10 -1.91
C LEU A 31 -3.79 -12.31 -0.78
N TYR A 32 -4.19 -12.16 0.47
CA TYR A 32 -3.33 -12.39 1.64
C TYR A 32 -2.80 -13.83 1.66
N THR A 33 -3.67 -14.83 1.53
CA THR A 33 -3.25 -16.24 1.47
C THR A 33 -2.34 -16.53 0.28
N HIS A 34 -2.62 -15.96 -0.90
CA HIS A 34 -1.75 -16.11 -2.07
C HIS A 34 -0.33 -15.56 -1.83
N LEU A 35 -0.22 -14.31 -1.36
CA LEU A 35 1.06 -13.65 -1.16
C LEU A 35 1.88 -14.26 0.00
N PHE A 36 1.24 -14.61 1.10
CA PHE A 36 1.94 -15.05 2.31
C PHE A 36 2.04 -16.57 2.46
N GLU A 37 1.02 -17.33 2.09
CA GLU A 37 1.04 -18.80 2.25
C GLU A 37 1.65 -19.51 1.04
N LYS A 38 1.28 -19.09 -0.18
CA LYS A 38 1.81 -19.72 -1.41
C LYS A 38 3.17 -19.14 -1.81
N LEU A 39 3.27 -17.82 -1.86
CA LEU A 39 4.47 -17.11 -2.37
C LEU A 39 5.51 -16.81 -1.29
N ARG A 40 5.13 -16.85 -0.01
CA ARG A 40 6.00 -16.57 1.15
C ARG A 40 6.78 -15.25 0.99
N LEU A 41 6.10 -14.21 0.51
CA LEU A 41 6.68 -12.88 0.36
C LEU A 41 6.86 -12.23 1.72
N HIS A 42 8.03 -11.64 1.95
CA HIS A 42 8.25 -10.83 3.15
C HIS A 42 7.58 -9.46 2.97
N PRO A 43 6.85 -8.92 3.97
CA PRO A 43 6.17 -7.62 3.87
C PRO A 43 7.08 -6.48 3.40
N ASP A 44 8.32 -6.52 3.84
CA ASP A 44 9.34 -5.51 3.55
C ASP A 44 9.73 -5.45 2.06
N GLU A 45 9.61 -6.57 1.33
CA GLU A 45 9.97 -6.64 -0.10
C GLU A 45 9.08 -5.73 -0.99
N PHE A 46 7.84 -5.46 -0.56
CA PHE A 46 6.90 -4.62 -1.30
C PHE A 46 6.43 -3.39 -0.52
N LEU A 47 6.11 -3.53 0.77
CA LEU A 47 5.70 -2.41 1.61
C LEU A 47 6.88 -1.46 1.88
N GLY A 48 8.11 -1.96 1.98
CA GLY A 48 9.33 -1.15 2.08
C GLY A 48 9.33 -0.03 1.06
N THR A 49 9.19 -0.40 -0.20
CA THR A 49 9.23 0.55 -1.32
C THR A 49 8.06 1.53 -1.32
N MET A 50 6.86 1.07 -0.94
CA MET A 50 5.67 1.92 -0.85
C MET A 50 5.79 2.98 0.24
N PHE A 51 6.26 2.59 1.44
CA PHE A 51 6.41 3.50 2.56
C PHE A 51 7.64 4.41 2.43
N GLU A 52 8.78 3.91 1.92
CA GLU A 52 9.98 4.72 1.64
C GLU A 52 9.69 5.83 0.62
N SER A 53 8.95 5.51 -0.44
CA SER A 53 8.57 6.49 -1.48
C SER A 53 7.36 7.35 -1.09
N LEU A 54 6.84 7.20 0.13
CA LEU A 54 5.61 7.85 0.60
C LEU A 54 4.45 7.71 -0.40
N MET A 55 4.37 6.55 -1.05
CA MET A 55 3.38 6.18 -2.08
C MET A 55 3.51 6.92 -3.43
N ILE A 56 4.44 7.87 -3.58
CA ILE A 56 4.60 8.68 -4.81
C ILE A 56 4.98 7.81 -6.02
N GLY A 57 5.69 6.70 -5.81
CA GLY A 57 6.06 5.78 -6.89
C GLY A 57 4.89 4.98 -7.48
N ARG A 58 3.69 5.06 -6.88
CA ARG A 58 2.53 4.20 -7.23
C ARG A 58 1.32 4.99 -7.74
N MET A 59 1.35 6.32 -7.67
CA MET A 59 0.21 7.18 -8.00
C MET A 59 0.68 8.52 -8.58
N SER A 60 -0.25 9.27 -9.17
CA SER A 60 0.01 10.66 -9.57
C SER A 60 0.37 11.52 -8.35
N VAL A 61 1.16 12.57 -8.59
CA VAL A 61 1.57 13.52 -7.54
C VAL A 61 0.34 14.16 -6.88
N ASP A 62 -0.71 14.46 -7.64
CA ASP A 62 -1.97 15.02 -7.10
C ASP A 62 -2.64 14.09 -6.08
N ASN A 63 -2.65 12.78 -6.34
CA ASN A 63 -3.22 11.80 -5.43
C ASN A 63 -2.34 11.63 -4.18
N ALA A 64 -1.02 11.67 -4.34
CA ALA A 64 -0.09 11.63 -3.22
C ALA A 64 -0.27 12.84 -2.30
N CYS A 65 -0.40 14.05 -2.87
CA CYS A 65 -0.66 15.28 -2.12
C CYS A 65 -1.95 15.18 -1.30
N ARG A 66 -3.04 14.63 -1.87
CA ARG A 66 -4.30 14.42 -1.13
C ARG A 66 -4.16 13.47 0.06
N ILE A 67 -3.37 12.40 -0.06
CA ILE A 67 -3.06 11.52 1.09
C ILE A 67 -2.31 12.31 2.16
N TRP A 68 -1.39 13.16 1.75
CA TRP A 68 -0.59 13.96 2.66
C TRP A 68 -1.43 15.03 3.36
N ASP A 69 -2.38 15.65 2.67
CA ASP A 69 -3.37 16.55 3.26
C ASP A 69 -4.23 15.81 4.30
N ALA A 70 -4.75 14.63 3.95
CA ALA A 70 -5.54 13.81 4.86
C ALA A 70 -4.72 13.29 6.05
N MET A 71 -3.41 13.07 5.87
CA MET A 71 -2.51 12.64 6.93
C MET A 71 -2.38 13.67 8.04
N VAL A 72 -2.48 14.97 7.76
CA VAL A 72 -2.47 16.02 8.79
C VAL A 72 -3.64 15.85 9.77
N PHE A 73 -4.79 15.38 9.29
CA PHE A 73 -6.02 15.22 10.09
C PHE A 73 -6.17 13.82 10.68
N GLU A 74 -5.88 12.77 9.90
CA GLU A 74 -6.16 11.37 10.27
C GLU A 74 -4.92 10.62 10.78
N GLY A 75 -3.74 11.24 10.63
CA GLY A 75 -2.46 10.68 11.02
C GLY A 75 -2.13 9.39 10.26
N ASP A 76 -1.52 8.47 10.98
CA ASP A 76 -0.79 7.32 10.43
C ASP A 76 -1.68 6.29 9.75
N ARG A 77 -2.97 6.29 10.11
CA ARG A 77 -3.99 5.37 9.59
C ARG A 77 -4.31 5.60 8.12
N ILE A 78 -4.03 6.78 7.56
CA ILE A 78 -4.27 7.04 6.14
C ILE A 78 -3.32 6.25 5.25
N PHE A 79 -2.05 6.12 5.64
CA PHE A 79 -1.06 5.38 4.85
C PHE A 79 -1.35 3.88 4.84
N THR A 80 -1.80 3.33 5.97
CA THR A 80 -2.25 1.93 6.04
C THR A 80 -3.41 1.67 5.09
N ARG A 81 -4.42 2.56 5.05
CA ARG A 81 -5.56 2.44 4.15
C ARG A 81 -5.19 2.66 2.69
N ALA A 82 -4.31 3.62 2.42
CA ALA A 82 -3.80 3.87 1.08
C ALA A 82 -3.03 2.66 0.53
N ALA A 83 -2.15 2.05 1.33
CA ALA A 83 -1.43 0.83 0.93
C ALA A 83 -2.39 -0.31 0.57
N VAL A 84 -3.41 -0.56 1.40
CA VAL A 84 -4.43 -1.58 1.10
C VAL A 84 -5.28 -1.20 -0.11
N GLY A 85 -5.60 0.09 -0.29
CA GLY A 85 -6.30 0.59 -1.47
C GLY A 85 -5.52 0.31 -2.76
N ILE A 86 -4.22 0.62 -2.79
CA ILE A 86 -3.32 0.33 -3.92
C ILE A 86 -3.28 -1.18 -4.20
N LEU A 87 -3.13 -2.01 -3.16
CA LEU A 87 -3.11 -3.47 -3.31
C LEU A 87 -4.44 -4.02 -3.83
N SER A 88 -5.56 -3.42 -3.42
CA SER A 88 -6.89 -3.80 -3.92
C SER A 88 -7.07 -3.43 -5.39
N SER A 89 -6.63 -2.24 -5.82
CA SER A 89 -6.67 -1.85 -7.23
C SER A 89 -5.79 -2.73 -8.12
N LEU A 90 -4.69 -3.25 -7.57
CA LEU A 90 -3.76 -4.13 -8.29
C LEU A 90 -4.09 -5.62 -8.14
N GLU A 91 -5.08 -6.01 -7.33
CA GLU A 91 -5.37 -7.40 -6.97
C GLU A 91 -5.45 -8.33 -8.19
N ALA A 92 -6.14 -7.91 -9.25
CA ALA A 92 -6.29 -8.68 -10.48
C ALA A 92 -4.96 -9.03 -11.17
N GLN A 93 -3.93 -8.20 -10.99
CA GLN A 93 -2.60 -8.37 -11.58
C GLN A 93 -1.64 -9.13 -10.65
N LEU A 94 -1.98 -9.30 -9.36
CA LEU A 94 -1.11 -9.87 -8.34
C LEU A 94 -1.23 -11.40 -8.20
N TYR A 95 -2.16 -12.03 -8.91
CA TYR A 95 -2.27 -13.49 -9.00
C TYR A 95 -1.26 -14.09 -9.99
N THR A 96 0.03 -13.82 -9.75
CA THR A 96 1.15 -14.31 -10.55
C THR A 96 2.24 -14.92 -9.65
N ASP A 97 3.37 -15.30 -10.25
CA ASP A 97 4.55 -15.84 -9.55
C ASP A 97 5.29 -14.75 -8.75
N LYS A 98 6.17 -15.17 -7.82
CA LYS A 98 6.88 -14.25 -6.91
C LYS A 98 7.61 -13.13 -7.64
N ASN A 99 8.30 -13.47 -8.73
CA ASN A 99 9.03 -12.50 -9.52
C ASN A 99 8.10 -11.53 -10.25
N GLY A 100 6.93 -11.97 -10.72
CA GLY A 100 5.93 -11.11 -11.34
C GLY A 100 5.31 -10.14 -10.33
N VAL A 101 5.03 -10.62 -9.11
CA VAL A 101 4.54 -9.77 -8.03
C VAL A 101 5.59 -8.72 -7.64
N LEU A 102 6.87 -9.09 -7.56
CA LEU A 102 7.96 -8.16 -7.26
C LEU A 102 8.26 -7.20 -8.41
N ASP A 103 7.99 -7.58 -9.66
CA ASP A 103 8.09 -6.66 -10.78
C ASP A 103 6.97 -5.60 -10.72
N ILE A 104 5.77 -6.00 -10.28
CA ILE A 104 4.62 -5.10 -10.14
C ILE A 104 4.72 -4.23 -8.88
N LEU A 105 5.09 -4.81 -7.72
CA LEU A 105 5.06 -4.17 -6.40
C LEU A 105 6.43 -3.84 -5.80
N GLY A 106 7.50 -4.40 -6.35
CA GLY A 106 8.86 -4.20 -5.83
C GLY A 106 9.52 -2.93 -6.36
N ARG A 107 10.80 -2.75 -5.97
CA ARG A 107 11.57 -1.50 -6.16
C ARG A 107 11.81 -1.12 -7.63
N GLN A 108 11.69 -2.10 -8.53
CA GLN A 108 11.93 -1.98 -9.97
C GLN A 108 10.64 -1.81 -10.77
N ALA A 109 9.48 -1.78 -10.11
CA ALA A 109 8.23 -1.51 -10.78
C ALA A 109 8.33 -0.16 -11.47
N GLY A 110 8.52 -0.20 -12.79
CA GLY A 110 8.72 1.00 -13.58
C GLY A 110 7.53 1.94 -13.41
N ASN A 111 7.72 3.21 -13.79
CA ASN A 111 6.70 4.25 -13.83
C ASN A 111 5.41 3.88 -14.62
N GLY A 112 5.29 2.66 -15.15
CA GLY A 112 4.13 2.11 -15.85
C GLY A 112 3.02 1.55 -14.95
N THR A 113 3.28 1.25 -13.67
CA THR A 113 2.23 0.83 -12.70
C THR A 113 1.66 2.01 -11.92
N LEU A 114 1.62 3.20 -12.54
CA LEU A 114 0.82 4.29 -12.02
C LEU A 114 -0.64 3.86 -12.06
N LEU A 115 -1.31 3.91 -10.90
CA LEU A 115 -2.77 3.84 -10.87
C LEU A 115 -3.29 4.95 -11.78
N LYS A 116 -3.80 4.58 -12.97
CA LYS A 116 -4.53 5.48 -13.89
C LYS A 116 -5.92 5.80 -13.34
N GLU A 117 -6.02 6.02 -12.04
CA GLU A 117 -7.27 6.32 -11.37
C GLU A 117 -7.47 7.83 -11.36
N THR A 118 -8.71 8.25 -11.61
CA THR A 118 -9.08 9.64 -11.41
C THR A 118 -8.97 10.00 -9.92
N PRO A 119 -8.72 11.27 -9.57
CA PRO A 119 -8.54 11.66 -8.17
C PRO A 119 -9.69 11.30 -7.22
N ASP A 120 -10.90 11.08 -7.77
CA ASP A 120 -12.09 10.75 -7.01
C ASP A 120 -12.25 9.24 -6.80
N ASP A 121 -11.78 8.41 -7.74
CA ASP A 121 -11.73 6.95 -7.61
C ASP A 121 -10.77 6.55 -6.48
N PHE A 122 -9.60 7.20 -6.41
CA PHE A 122 -8.63 6.93 -5.35
C PHE A 122 -9.18 7.30 -3.97
N ALA A 123 -9.84 8.46 -3.84
CA ALA A 123 -10.48 8.86 -2.60
C ALA A 123 -11.58 7.87 -2.18
N PHE A 124 -12.31 7.32 -3.15
CA PHE A 124 -13.26 6.24 -2.89
C PHE A 124 -12.55 4.97 -2.39
N MET A 125 -11.44 4.56 -2.99
CA MET A 125 -10.67 3.37 -2.57
C MET A 125 -10.11 3.50 -1.14
N VAL A 126 -9.53 4.64 -0.79
CA VAL A 126 -9.03 4.89 0.57
C VAL A 126 -10.17 4.89 1.59
N ARG A 127 -11.34 5.44 1.23
CA ARG A 127 -12.55 5.40 2.07
C ARG A 127 -13.16 3.99 2.14
N ALA A 128 -13.11 3.22 1.06
CA ALA A 128 -13.56 1.84 1.03
C ALA A 128 -12.68 0.93 1.90
N ALA A 129 -11.37 1.20 1.94
CA ALA A 129 -10.44 0.60 2.89
C ALA A 129 -10.72 1.05 4.34
N ALA A 130 -11.22 2.28 4.55
CA ALA A 130 -11.59 2.80 5.87
C ALA A 130 -12.88 2.21 6.46
N LYS A 131 -13.87 1.87 5.61
CA LYS A 131 -15.15 1.31 6.08
C LYS A 131 -14.94 -0.11 6.59
N MET A 132 -14.68 -0.26 7.89
CA MET A 132 -14.85 -1.54 8.58
C MET A 132 -16.35 -1.80 8.76
N LYS A 133 -16.79 -3.03 8.48
CA LYS A 133 -18.13 -3.52 8.81
C LYS A 133 -18.04 -4.26 10.14
#